data_AF-A0A534ALB3-F1
#
_entry.id   AF-A0A534ALB3-F1
#
_cell.length_a   1.000
_cell.length_b   1.000
_cell.length_c   1.000
_cell.angle_alpha   90.00
_cell.angle_beta   90.00
_cell.angle_gamma   90.00
#
_symmetry.space_group_name_H-M   'P 1'
#
loop_
_entity.id
_entity.type
_entity.pdbx_description
1 polymer ?
#
loop_
_entity_poly.entity_id
_entity_poly.type
_entity_poly.pdbx_seq_one_letter_code
_entity_poly.pdbx_strand_id
1 'polypeptide(L)'
;MSISSSTCRTSARAHSSACTSSTTRAAFPWSPSPPVRRRASATPGERPAPWVRPRRRSRRACRSRRRTIGANTSRAGGNVANQAANIATTEYSRTEGIYEEFPRDIKMLGLSFNTQIQKTGTALQGEVAFRHNVPLQLDDVELIYASLTPFESGLQCLQLGRPINAAGSCTPAPPAALTPITRNNQFGGFAVGQAIRGWELKNTWHLDVTATQVFANVLKASQAVLLVEAGGDYVPGLEDRLSGGPVGLGLRYDGPGTNLSGNPNLGGYPEFPSQVEPGSAFATKFAWGYVISGRLEYDGVIGDWNLLPHFTWTQDASGNSPGPGGAFVSGRYASTVGLTASVRQRWDLDVSYTNYGGAGQYNLLNDRSFVAASIKFSF
;
A
#
# COMPACT_ATOMS: atom_id res chain seq x y z
N MET A 1 -20.62 -10.34 -23.28
CA MET A 1 -20.87 -8.97 -22.75
C MET A 1 -21.69 -9.13 -21.48
N SER A 2 -21.03 -9.11 -20.32
CA SER A 2 -21.63 -9.38 -19.01
C SER A 2 -20.90 -8.48 -18.02
N ILE A 3 -21.62 -7.51 -17.46
CA ILE A 3 -21.12 -6.60 -16.44
C ILE A 3 -21.64 -7.13 -15.10
N SER A 4 -20.73 -7.67 -14.30
CA SER A 4 -21.01 -8.12 -12.93
C SER A 4 -20.29 -7.17 -11.97
N SER A 5 -21.05 -6.47 -11.14
CA SER A 5 -20.53 -5.64 -10.06
C SER A 5 -20.69 -6.37 -8.74
N SER A 6 -19.61 -6.88 -8.17
CA SER A 6 -19.57 -7.42 -6.81
C SER A 6 -18.85 -6.44 -5.89
N THR A 7 -19.54 -5.97 -4.85
CA THR A 7 -18.96 -5.14 -3.79
C THR A 7 -18.58 -6.06 -2.63
N CYS A 8 -17.28 -6.33 -2.47
CA CYS A 8 -16.76 -7.12 -1.36
C CYS A 8 -16.41 -6.20 -0.19
N ARG A 9 -16.90 -6.53 1.01
CA ARG A 9 -16.74 -5.75 2.25
C ARG A 9 -15.86 -6.54 3.20
N THR A 10 -14.64 -6.10 3.44
CA THR A 10 -13.70 -6.71 4.38
C THR A 10 -13.55 -5.84 5.62
N SER A 11 -13.96 -6.38 6.77
CA SER A 11 -13.73 -5.79 8.09
C SER A 11 -12.43 -6.35 8.67
N ALA A 12 -11.44 -5.50 8.93
CA ALA A 12 -10.24 -5.86 9.70
C ALA A 12 -10.19 -5.02 10.97
N ARG A 13 -10.21 -5.70 12.13
CA ARG A 13 -10.01 -5.14 13.47
C ARG A 13 -8.52 -5.27 13.81
N ALA A 14 -7.85 -4.15 14.05
CA ALA A 14 -6.51 -4.13 14.64
C ALA A 14 -6.59 -3.60 16.08
N HIS A 15 -6.00 -4.36 17.00
CA HIS A 15 -5.78 -3.98 18.39
C HIS A 15 -4.62 -2.99 18.49
N SER A 16 -4.84 -1.84 19.13
CA SER A 16 -3.80 -1.16 19.89
C SER A 16 -4.41 -0.47 21.10
N SER A 17 -3.73 -0.65 22.23
CA SER A 17 -4.13 -0.23 23.57
C SER A 17 -4.07 1.29 23.72
N ALA A 18 -5.22 1.92 23.98
CA ALA A 18 -5.32 3.27 24.49
C ALA A 18 -6.36 3.36 25.60
N CYS A 19 -6.09 4.24 26.56
CA CYS A 19 -6.82 4.44 27.81
C CYS A 19 -8.35 4.36 27.67
N THR A 20 -8.93 3.58 28.57
CA THR A 20 -10.36 3.31 28.80
C THR A 20 -11.31 4.51 28.67
N SER A 21 -12.39 4.34 27.91
CA SER A 21 -13.71 4.89 28.24
C SER A 21 -14.84 3.99 27.72
N SER A 22 -15.50 3.34 28.67
CA SER A 22 -16.85 2.72 28.70
C SER A 22 -17.54 2.32 27.38
N THR A 23 -17.79 1.02 27.30
CA THR A 23 -18.74 0.30 26.45
C THR A 23 -20.18 0.83 26.56
N THR A 24 -20.88 1.01 25.44
CA THR A 24 -22.33 0.77 25.37
C THR A 24 -22.67 0.23 23.98
N ARG A 25 -23.12 -1.03 23.92
CA ARG A 25 -23.69 -1.67 22.73
C ARG A 25 -25.07 -1.09 22.44
N ALA A 26 -25.35 -0.73 21.20
CA ALA A 26 -26.70 -0.72 20.66
C ALA A 26 -26.64 -1.22 19.20
N ALA A 27 -27.24 -2.39 18.97
CA ALA A 27 -27.54 -2.92 17.64
C ALA A 27 -28.85 -2.30 17.14
N PHE A 28 -29.05 -2.17 15.82
CA PHE A 28 -30.34 -2.34 15.10
C PHE A 28 -30.19 -2.02 13.58
N PRO A 29 -31.14 -2.41 12.70
CA PRO A 29 -30.85 -3.03 11.41
C PRO A 29 -31.20 -2.14 10.19
N TRP A 30 -30.94 -2.67 8.99
CA TRP A 30 -31.11 -2.06 7.67
C TRP A 30 -32.50 -2.27 7.03
N SER A 31 -33.01 -1.30 6.26
CA SER A 31 -33.67 -1.50 4.93
C SER A 31 -33.96 -0.15 4.20
N PRO A 32 -34.18 -0.11 2.85
CA PRO A 32 -33.92 1.09 2.00
C PRO A 32 -35.11 1.68 1.18
N SER A 33 -34.90 2.89 0.60
CA SER A 33 -35.60 3.60 -0.54
C SER A 33 -36.52 4.82 -0.21
N PRO A 34 -36.91 5.70 -1.17
CA PRO A 34 -36.18 6.83 -1.80
C PRO A 34 -36.88 8.22 -1.55
N PRO A 35 -36.46 9.38 -2.13
CA PRO A 35 -36.70 10.69 -1.52
C PRO A 35 -37.98 11.41 -2.03
N VAL A 36 -38.77 11.99 -1.11
CA VAL A 36 -39.83 12.96 -1.43
C VAL A 36 -39.74 14.18 -0.51
N ARG A 37 -39.67 15.37 -1.12
CA ARG A 37 -39.74 16.68 -0.45
C ARG A 37 -41.13 16.89 0.16
N ARG A 38 -41.23 17.07 1.48
CA ARG A 38 -42.30 17.86 2.12
C ARG A 38 -41.79 18.63 3.33
N ARG A 39 -42.15 19.92 3.37
CA ARG A 39 -42.11 20.79 4.56
C ARG A 39 -42.91 20.14 5.68
N ALA A 40 -42.33 20.05 6.88
CA ALA A 40 -43.05 19.68 8.09
C ALA A 40 -42.95 20.82 9.12
N SER A 41 -44.14 21.34 9.43
CA SER A 41 -44.50 22.13 10.61
C SER A 41 -44.18 21.38 11.90
N ALA A 42 -43.83 22.14 12.94
CA ALA A 42 -43.51 21.63 14.26
C ALA A 42 -44.73 21.06 15.00
N THR A 43 -44.57 19.87 15.59
CA THR A 43 -45.36 19.37 16.72
C THR A 43 -44.42 19.17 17.93
N PRO A 44 -44.84 19.55 19.14
CA PRO A 44 -43.98 19.56 20.33
C PRO A 44 -44.08 18.23 21.08
N GLY A 45 -42.95 17.58 21.33
CA GLY A 45 -42.92 16.45 22.27
C GLY A 45 -41.97 15.32 21.91
N GLU A 46 -40.68 15.60 21.76
CA GLU A 46 -39.62 14.60 21.96
C GLU A 46 -38.32 15.37 22.22
N ARG A 47 -37.73 15.20 23.41
CA ARG A 47 -36.46 15.84 23.74
C ARG A 47 -35.35 15.11 22.96
N PRO A 48 -34.60 15.78 22.07
CA PRO A 48 -33.44 15.15 21.45
C PRO A 48 -32.42 14.80 22.54
N ALA A 49 -31.88 13.58 22.48
CA ALA A 49 -30.74 13.18 23.28
C ALA A 49 -29.63 14.24 23.17
N PRO A 50 -28.98 14.63 24.29
CA PRO A 50 -28.02 15.71 24.25
C PRO A 50 -26.87 15.30 23.33
N TRP A 51 -26.63 16.14 22.31
CA TRP A 51 -25.33 16.22 21.65
C TRP A 51 -24.26 16.24 22.74
N VAL A 52 -23.47 15.18 22.84
CA VAL A 52 -22.31 15.15 23.72
C VAL A 52 -21.34 16.19 23.16
N ARG A 53 -21.47 17.43 23.65
CA ARG A 53 -20.48 18.47 23.40
C ARG A 53 -19.13 17.89 23.83
N PRO A 54 -18.08 17.96 22.99
CA PRO A 54 -16.74 17.60 23.46
C PRO A 54 -16.49 18.44 24.71
N ARG A 55 -16.20 17.76 25.84
CA ARG A 55 -15.94 18.45 27.11
C ARG A 55 -14.88 19.51 26.82
N ARG A 56 -15.25 20.79 26.88
CA ARG A 56 -14.32 21.92 26.85
C ARG A 56 -13.39 21.76 28.05
N ARG A 57 -12.30 21.00 27.92
CA ARG A 57 -11.19 21.14 28.84
C ARG A 57 -10.74 22.58 28.70
N SER A 58 -10.82 23.33 29.81
CA SER A 58 -10.44 24.74 29.80
C SER A 58 -9.00 24.85 29.29
N ARG A 59 -8.71 25.84 28.44
CA ARG A 59 -7.35 26.12 27.95
C ARG A 59 -6.33 26.21 29.12
N ARG A 60 -6.80 26.60 30.31
CA ARG A 60 -6.04 26.60 31.56
C ARG A 60 -5.62 25.21 32.03
N ALA A 61 -6.51 24.22 32.00
CA ALA A 61 -6.21 22.84 32.40
C ALA A 61 -5.22 22.14 31.44
N CYS A 62 -5.25 22.49 30.15
CA CYS A 62 -4.28 21.98 29.19
C CYS A 62 -2.88 22.62 29.41
N ARG A 63 -2.83 23.93 29.65
CA ARG A 63 -1.58 24.65 29.97
C ARG A 63 -0.94 24.18 31.27
N SER A 64 -1.73 23.97 32.32
CA SER A 64 -1.20 23.48 33.61
C SER A 64 -0.58 22.09 33.45
N ARG A 65 -1.24 21.18 32.72
CA ARG A 65 -0.70 19.83 32.45
C ARG A 65 0.62 19.86 31.67
N ARG A 66 0.75 20.69 30.63
CA ARG A 66 2.00 20.83 29.87
C ARG A 66 3.14 21.41 30.73
N ARG A 67 2.84 22.36 31.62
CA ARG A 67 3.82 22.89 32.58
C ARG A 67 4.31 21.83 33.57
N THR A 68 3.40 21.00 34.07
CA THR A 68 3.75 19.86 34.94
C THR A 68 4.63 18.85 34.22
N ILE A 69 4.33 18.55 32.94
CA ILE A 69 5.15 17.64 32.11
C ILE A 69 6.57 18.18 31.97
N GLY A 70 6.75 19.45 31.59
CA GLY A 70 8.08 20.06 31.48
C GLY A 70 8.83 20.12 32.82
N ALA A 71 8.14 20.44 33.92
CA ALA A 71 8.74 20.45 35.26
C ALA A 71 9.18 19.05 35.70
N ASN A 72 8.38 18.01 35.40
CA ASN A 72 8.74 16.63 35.71
C ASN A 72 9.95 16.15 34.89
N THR A 73 10.02 16.54 33.61
CA THR A 73 11.17 16.22 32.76
C THR A 73 12.43 16.89 33.23
N SER A 74 12.37 18.17 33.61
CA SER A 74 13.49 18.86 34.25
C SER A 74 13.92 18.18 35.54
N ARG A 75 12.97 17.77 36.40
CA ARG A 75 13.25 17.04 37.65
C ARG A 75 13.86 15.66 37.42
N ALA A 76 13.52 15.00 36.33
CA ALA A 76 14.09 13.72 35.93
C ALA A 76 15.42 13.85 35.17
N GLY A 77 15.98 15.06 35.05
CA GLY A 77 17.22 15.31 34.29
C GLY A 77 17.06 15.26 32.77
N GLY A 78 15.83 15.26 32.26
CA GLY A 78 15.51 15.22 30.83
C GLY A 78 15.52 16.59 30.15
N ASN A 79 15.57 16.58 28.82
CA ASN A 79 15.59 17.78 27.99
C ASN A 79 14.17 18.35 27.79
N VAL A 80 13.87 19.45 28.49
CA VAL A 80 12.57 20.15 28.42
C VAL A 80 12.30 20.74 27.03
N ALA A 81 13.33 21.19 26.32
CA ALA A 81 13.19 21.74 24.97
C ALA A 81 12.77 20.66 23.97
N ASN A 82 13.41 19.48 24.02
CA ASN A 82 13.03 18.33 23.18
C ASN A 82 11.60 17.88 23.48
N GLN A 83 11.20 17.84 24.76
CA GLN A 83 9.84 17.46 25.11
C GLN A 83 8.81 18.50 24.67
N ALA A 84 9.12 19.79 24.77
CA ALA A 84 8.26 20.86 24.28
C ALA A 84 8.11 20.78 22.75
N ALA A 85 9.19 20.49 22.02
CA ALA A 85 9.17 20.24 20.58
C ALA A 85 8.25 19.06 20.24
N ASN A 86 8.42 17.90 20.89
CA ASN A 86 7.59 16.72 20.64
C ASN A 86 6.08 16.97 20.89
N ILE A 87 5.76 17.70 21.97
CA ILE A 87 4.37 18.10 22.25
C ILE A 87 3.87 19.04 21.15
N ALA A 88 4.68 20.00 20.72
CA ALA A 88 4.30 20.95 19.69
C ALA A 88 4.11 20.28 18.32
N THR A 89 4.97 19.33 17.93
CA THR A 89 4.81 18.49 16.73
C THR A 89 3.50 17.73 16.80
N THR A 90 3.23 17.06 17.92
CA THR A 90 1.97 16.31 18.13
C THR A 90 0.73 17.19 18.00
N GLU A 91 0.79 18.43 18.49
CA GLU A 91 -0.34 19.36 18.41
C GLU A 91 -0.49 19.95 17.01
N TYR A 92 0.60 20.16 16.28
CA TYR A 92 0.57 20.56 14.88
C TYR A 92 0.02 19.45 13.99
N SER A 93 0.47 18.21 14.14
CA SER A 93 -0.02 17.09 13.32
C SER A 93 -1.49 16.75 13.55
N ARG A 94 -2.07 17.16 14.69
CA ARG A 94 -3.53 17.09 14.90
C ARG A 94 -4.33 18.08 14.06
N THR A 95 -3.67 19.07 13.46
CA THR A 95 -4.28 20.06 12.57
C THR A 95 -4.10 19.71 11.10
N GLU A 96 -3.30 18.69 10.79
CA GLU A 96 -3.14 18.18 9.42
C GLU A 96 -4.44 17.55 8.93
N GLY A 97 -4.74 17.78 7.65
CA GLY A 97 -5.85 17.15 6.95
C GLY A 97 -5.32 16.29 5.82
N ILE A 98 -5.69 15.02 5.81
CA ILE A 98 -5.42 14.10 4.70
C ILE A 98 -6.71 14.03 3.87
N TYR A 99 -6.56 14.08 2.54
CA TYR A 99 -7.66 13.96 1.61
C TYR A 99 -7.28 12.95 0.53
N GLU A 100 -8.28 12.23 0.05
CA GLU A 100 -8.16 11.34 -1.10
C GLU A 100 -8.67 12.07 -2.33
N GLU A 101 -7.93 11.95 -3.42
CA GLU A 101 -8.33 12.45 -4.72
C GLU A 101 -8.43 11.28 -5.69
N PHE A 102 -9.51 11.26 -6.47
CA PHE A 102 -9.73 10.26 -7.51
C PHE A 102 -9.74 10.96 -8.86
N PRO A 103 -8.55 11.20 -9.46
CA PRO A 103 -8.46 11.80 -10.79
C PRO A 103 -9.33 11.04 -11.79
N ARG A 104 -10.08 11.80 -12.58
CA ARG A 104 -11.01 11.26 -13.58
C ARG A 104 -10.36 11.29 -14.96
N ASP A 105 -11.09 10.75 -15.95
CA ASP A 105 -10.74 10.81 -17.37
C ASP A 105 -9.43 10.10 -17.75
N ILE A 106 -9.11 9.02 -17.02
CA ILE A 106 -8.04 8.08 -17.37
C ILE A 106 -8.48 7.33 -18.64
N LYS A 107 -7.71 7.49 -19.72
CA LYS A 107 -7.97 6.84 -21.00
C LYS A 107 -7.11 5.60 -21.14
N MET A 108 -7.68 4.51 -21.65
CA MET A 108 -6.96 3.25 -21.85
C MET A 108 -7.16 2.76 -23.29
N LEU A 109 -6.09 2.23 -23.88
CA LEU A 109 -6.12 1.45 -25.12
C LEU A 109 -5.55 0.07 -24.82
N GLY A 110 -6.33 -0.98 -25.09
CA GLY A 110 -5.90 -2.37 -24.97
C GLY A 110 -5.88 -3.05 -26.33
N LEU A 111 -4.86 -3.87 -26.57
CA LEU A 111 -4.79 -4.79 -27.71
C LEU A 111 -4.54 -6.19 -27.18
N SER A 112 -5.36 -7.14 -27.61
CA SER A 112 -5.25 -8.55 -27.22
C SER A 112 -5.06 -9.44 -28.45
N PHE A 113 -4.30 -10.52 -28.29
CA PHE A 113 -4.17 -11.56 -29.31
C PHE A 113 -4.31 -12.94 -28.70
N ASN A 114 -4.69 -13.90 -29.55
CA ASN A 114 -4.74 -15.32 -29.22
C ASN A 114 -4.43 -16.11 -30.50
N THR A 115 -3.49 -17.04 -30.43
CA THR A 115 -3.04 -17.86 -31.55
C THR A 115 -2.55 -19.23 -31.07
N GLN A 116 -2.33 -20.15 -32.01
CA GLN A 116 -1.73 -21.45 -31.74
C GLN A 116 -0.49 -21.65 -32.60
N ILE A 117 0.63 -21.99 -31.96
CA ILE A 117 1.87 -22.34 -32.64
C ILE A 117 1.72 -23.76 -33.18
N GLN A 118 1.34 -23.86 -34.46
CA GLN A 118 0.99 -25.14 -35.11
C GLN A 118 2.06 -26.23 -34.98
N LYS A 119 3.35 -25.86 -35.02
CA LYS A 119 4.46 -26.83 -34.94
C LYS A 119 4.56 -27.53 -33.59
N THR A 120 4.25 -26.83 -32.49
CA THR A 120 4.36 -27.36 -31.13
C THR A 120 3.00 -27.68 -30.51
N GLY A 121 1.91 -27.16 -31.08
CA GLY A 121 0.56 -27.24 -30.50
C GLY A 121 0.30 -26.21 -29.39
N THR A 122 1.27 -25.33 -29.10
CA THR A 122 1.21 -24.38 -27.99
C THR A 122 0.19 -23.29 -28.24
N ALA A 123 -0.76 -23.10 -27.32
CA ALA A 123 -1.64 -21.94 -27.31
C ALA A 123 -0.87 -20.73 -26.75
N LEU A 124 -0.91 -19.62 -27.46
CA LEU A 124 -0.24 -18.37 -27.08
C LEU A 124 -1.26 -17.24 -27.12
N GLN A 125 -1.43 -16.56 -25.99
CA GLN A 125 -2.30 -15.40 -25.86
C GLN A 125 -1.58 -14.27 -25.13
N GLY A 126 -2.07 -13.05 -25.27
CA GLY A 126 -1.55 -11.93 -24.52
C GLY A 126 -2.32 -10.63 -24.73
N GLU A 127 -2.05 -9.67 -23.87
CA GLU A 127 -2.61 -8.33 -23.88
C GLU A 127 -1.51 -7.28 -23.69
N VAL A 128 -1.61 -6.18 -24.42
CA VAL A 128 -0.87 -4.95 -24.12
C VAL A 128 -1.88 -3.83 -23.85
N ALA A 129 -1.74 -3.18 -22.70
CA ALA A 129 -2.60 -2.08 -22.28
C ALA A 129 -1.78 -0.81 -22.07
N PHE A 130 -2.12 0.25 -22.81
CA PHE A 130 -1.63 1.60 -22.58
C PHE A 130 -2.65 2.38 -21.77
N ARG A 131 -2.21 3.02 -20.69
CA ARG A 131 -3.03 3.92 -19.88
C ARG A 131 -2.43 5.32 -19.90
N HIS A 132 -3.24 6.31 -20.26
CA HIS A 132 -2.85 7.71 -20.32
C HIS A 132 -3.25 8.41 -19.02
N ASN A 133 -2.32 9.15 -18.43
CA ASN A 133 -2.53 9.96 -17.22
C ASN A 133 -3.10 9.18 -16.03
N VAL A 134 -2.51 8.02 -15.72
CA VAL A 134 -2.81 7.33 -14.45
C VAL A 134 -2.15 8.09 -13.30
N PRO A 135 -2.88 8.43 -12.23
CA PRO A 135 -2.28 9.01 -11.05
C PRO A 135 -1.48 7.95 -10.29
N LEU A 136 -0.16 8.09 -10.27
CA LEU A 136 0.72 7.26 -9.47
C LEU A 136 1.05 7.99 -8.17
N GLN A 137 0.98 7.25 -7.06
CA GLN A 137 1.16 7.81 -5.73
C GLN A 137 2.63 8.09 -5.45
N LEU A 138 2.90 9.30 -5.00
CA LEU A 138 4.23 9.70 -4.52
C LEU A 138 4.44 9.13 -3.11
N ASP A 139 5.71 8.95 -2.74
CA ASP A 139 6.09 8.38 -1.45
C ASP A 139 5.38 9.06 -0.27
N ASP A 140 4.69 8.25 0.53
CA ASP A 140 3.76 8.71 1.55
C ASP A 140 4.49 9.27 2.79
N VAL A 141 5.61 8.65 3.17
CA VAL A 141 6.50 9.14 4.23
C VAL A 141 6.97 10.56 3.91
N GLU A 142 7.30 10.82 2.66
CA GLU A 142 7.74 12.15 2.22
C GLU A 142 6.60 13.17 2.18
N LEU A 143 5.36 12.74 1.93
CA LEU A 143 4.19 13.62 2.01
C LEU A 143 3.94 14.05 3.45
N ILE A 144 4.12 13.12 4.40
CA ILE A 144 4.06 13.43 5.83
C ILE A 144 5.14 14.45 6.20
N TYR A 145 6.38 14.26 5.74
CA TYR A 145 7.44 15.25 5.95
C TYR A 145 7.15 16.61 5.33
N ALA A 146 6.69 16.66 4.10
CA ALA A 146 6.28 17.89 3.44
C ALA A 146 5.23 18.66 4.28
N SER A 147 4.29 17.95 4.90
CA SER A 147 3.25 18.55 5.76
C SER A 147 3.78 19.18 7.06
N LEU A 148 4.92 18.67 7.57
CA LEU A 148 5.60 19.16 8.77
C LEU A 148 6.51 20.37 8.53
N THR A 149 6.80 20.71 7.27
CA THR A 149 7.72 21.82 6.93
C THR A 149 7.35 23.20 7.50
N PRO A 150 6.06 23.62 7.59
CA PRO A 150 5.72 24.90 8.19
C PRO A 150 6.05 24.94 9.69
N PHE A 151 5.85 23.81 10.39
CA PHE A 151 6.10 23.69 11.81
C PHE A 151 7.59 23.75 12.13
N GLU A 152 8.39 22.94 11.43
CA GLU A 152 9.85 22.93 11.58
C GLU A 152 10.46 24.31 11.32
N SER A 153 10.06 24.94 10.21
CA SER A 153 10.52 26.30 9.86
C SER A 153 10.19 27.32 10.96
N GLY A 154 8.99 27.22 11.56
CA GLY A 154 8.57 28.09 12.65
C GLY A 154 9.37 27.90 13.93
N LEU A 155 9.61 26.64 14.33
CA LEU A 155 10.49 26.32 15.47
C LEU A 155 11.90 26.90 15.27
N GLN A 156 12.43 26.76 14.07
CA GLN A 156 13.76 27.27 13.74
C GLN A 156 13.82 28.81 13.86
N CYS A 157 12.82 29.55 13.34
CA CYS A 157 12.79 31.00 13.52
C CYS A 157 12.76 31.37 15.01
N LEU A 158 11.94 30.68 15.81
CA LEU A 158 11.82 30.94 17.26
C LEU A 158 13.14 30.72 17.99
N GLN A 159 13.84 29.63 17.68
CA GLN A 159 15.17 29.34 18.24
C GLN A 159 16.20 30.41 17.88
N LEU A 160 16.12 30.97 16.66
CA LEU A 160 17.00 32.04 16.18
C LEU A 160 16.54 33.44 16.60
N GLY A 161 15.45 33.58 17.36
CA GLY A 161 14.88 34.88 17.74
C GLY A 161 14.34 35.70 16.56
N ARG A 162 14.00 35.04 15.45
CA ARG A 162 13.52 35.68 14.21
C ARG A 162 11.98 35.67 14.14
N PRO A 163 11.37 36.71 13.56
CA PRO A 163 9.93 36.71 13.29
C PRO A 163 9.56 35.66 12.24
N ILE A 164 8.42 34.99 12.42
CA ILE A 164 7.86 34.04 11.46
C ILE A 164 7.00 34.83 10.47
N ASN A 165 7.56 35.13 9.29
CA ASN A 165 6.87 35.95 8.28
C ASN A 165 6.25 35.10 7.15
N ALA A 166 6.79 33.90 6.87
CA ALA A 166 6.25 32.94 5.92
C ALA A 166 6.75 31.51 6.26
N ALA A 167 6.06 30.48 5.79
CA ALA A 167 6.52 29.11 5.94
C ALA A 167 7.69 28.81 4.98
N GLY A 168 8.62 27.93 5.36
CA GLY A 168 9.85 27.67 4.59
C GLY A 168 10.87 28.82 4.60
N SER A 169 10.57 29.98 5.20
CA SER A 169 11.46 31.15 5.16
C SER A 169 12.62 31.11 6.17
N CYS A 170 12.66 30.09 7.03
CA CYS A 170 13.69 29.91 8.06
C CYS A 170 14.41 28.56 7.91
N THR A 171 14.97 28.31 6.73
CA THR A 171 15.89 27.18 6.51
C THR A 171 17.34 27.63 6.73
N PRO A 172 18.08 27.07 7.71
CA PRO A 172 19.46 27.48 7.95
C PRO A 172 20.36 27.12 6.76
N ALA A 173 21.33 27.98 6.45
CA ALA A 173 22.40 27.64 5.53
C ALA A 173 23.28 26.54 6.15
N PRO A 174 23.92 25.66 5.34
CA PRO A 174 24.93 24.74 5.87
C PRO A 174 25.97 25.50 6.74
N PRO A 175 26.49 24.91 7.83
CA PRO A 175 26.53 23.48 8.14
C PRO A 175 25.58 23.07 9.28
N ALA A 176 24.44 23.76 9.48
CA ALA A 176 23.51 23.43 10.56
C ALA A 176 23.20 21.93 10.57
N ALA A 177 23.73 21.24 11.57
CA ALA A 177 23.73 19.80 11.70
C ALA A 177 22.30 19.30 11.94
N LEU A 178 21.97 18.15 11.33
CA LEU A 178 20.74 17.37 11.53
C LEU A 178 19.49 17.98 10.84
N THR A 179 19.64 18.09 9.53
CA THR A 179 18.64 17.79 8.49
C THR A 179 17.25 18.43 8.61
N PRO A 180 17.11 19.69 8.12
CA PRO A 180 15.81 20.30 7.98
C PRO A 180 14.92 19.46 7.05
N ILE A 181 13.79 18.97 7.55
CA ILE A 181 12.69 18.38 6.78
C ILE A 181 12.40 19.25 5.57
N THR A 182 12.33 20.56 5.77
CA THR A 182 12.06 21.57 4.72
C THR A 182 13.03 21.52 3.54
N ARG A 183 14.30 21.13 3.74
CA ARG A 183 15.30 21.00 2.65
C ARG A 183 15.40 19.58 2.11
N ASN A 184 15.24 18.58 2.98
CA ASN A 184 15.60 17.20 2.66
C ASN A 184 14.40 16.35 2.23
N ASN A 185 13.16 16.81 2.46
CA ASN A 185 12.02 16.11 1.90
C ASN A 185 11.99 16.27 0.37
N GLN A 186 11.41 15.32 -0.36
CA GLN A 186 11.44 15.34 -1.83
C GLN A 186 10.57 16.44 -2.47
N PHE A 187 9.68 17.08 -1.72
CA PHE A 187 8.70 18.06 -2.20
C PHE A 187 9.09 19.53 -1.97
N GLY A 188 9.94 19.80 -0.97
CA GLY A 188 10.32 21.15 -0.55
C GLY A 188 9.43 21.72 0.56
N GLY A 189 9.40 23.05 0.69
CA GLY A 189 8.68 23.74 1.77
C GLY A 189 7.25 24.12 1.39
N PHE A 190 6.33 23.97 2.35
CA PHE A 190 4.91 24.32 2.20
C PHE A 190 4.48 25.36 3.23
N ALA A 191 3.33 26.00 2.99
CA ALA A 191 2.67 26.90 3.92
C ALA A 191 1.53 26.26 4.70
N VAL A 192 1.16 26.88 5.83
CA VAL A 192 0.00 26.45 6.62
C VAL A 192 -1.26 26.56 5.75
N GLY A 193 -2.01 25.46 5.64
CA GLY A 193 -3.22 25.38 4.82
C GLY A 193 -2.98 25.20 3.33
N GLN A 194 -1.72 25.08 2.88
CA GLN A 194 -1.40 24.72 1.50
C GLN A 194 -1.67 23.23 1.29
N ALA A 195 -2.38 22.89 0.22
CA ALA A 195 -2.56 21.51 -0.19
C ALA A 195 -1.27 20.97 -0.81
N ILE A 196 -0.85 19.78 -0.39
CA ILE A 196 0.25 19.03 -0.98
C ILE A 196 -0.38 17.96 -1.88
N ARG A 197 0.02 17.92 -3.15
CA ARG A 197 -0.46 16.90 -4.10
C ARG A 197 0.34 15.61 -3.89
N GLY A 198 -0.36 14.51 -3.63
CA GLY A 198 0.25 13.20 -3.32
C GLY A 198 0.47 12.26 -4.51
N TRP A 199 0.30 12.74 -5.74
CA TRP A 199 0.34 11.91 -6.94
C TRP A 199 0.85 12.70 -8.15
N GLU A 200 1.37 11.99 -9.15
CA GLU A 200 1.72 12.52 -10.46
C GLU A 200 1.07 11.70 -11.59
N LEU A 201 0.66 12.37 -12.68
CA LEU A 201 0.10 11.69 -13.84
C LEU A 201 1.22 11.04 -14.65
N LYS A 202 1.10 9.73 -14.87
CA LYS A 202 2.00 8.99 -15.74
C LYS A 202 1.27 8.23 -16.81
N ASN A 203 1.94 8.10 -17.93
CA ASN A 203 1.58 7.12 -18.94
C ASN A 203 2.19 5.77 -18.53
N THR A 204 1.40 4.72 -18.57
CA THR A 204 1.83 3.37 -18.20
C THR A 204 1.53 2.39 -19.33
N TRP A 205 2.43 1.45 -19.56
CA TRP A 205 2.22 0.29 -20.40
C TRP A 205 2.21 -0.95 -19.51
N HIS A 206 1.26 -1.83 -19.75
CA HIS A 206 1.18 -3.15 -19.13
C HIS A 206 1.18 -4.20 -20.23
N LEU A 207 1.99 -5.24 -20.09
CA LEU A 207 2.05 -6.38 -20.98
C LEU A 207 1.79 -7.64 -20.17
N ASP A 208 0.97 -8.53 -20.72
CA ASP A 208 0.77 -9.88 -20.23
C ASP A 208 0.81 -10.87 -21.42
N VAL A 209 1.55 -11.96 -21.28
CA VAL A 209 1.65 -13.01 -22.29
C VAL A 209 1.61 -14.37 -21.61
N THR A 210 0.70 -15.23 -22.05
CA THR A 210 0.54 -16.60 -21.57
C THR A 210 0.77 -17.60 -22.69
N ALA A 211 1.55 -18.63 -22.42
CA ALA A 211 1.72 -19.82 -23.23
C ALA A 211 1.19 -21.05 -22.49
N THR A 212 0.41 -21.90 -23.16
CA THR A 212 -0.11 -23.15 -22.61
C THR A 212 0.19 -24.31 -23.54
N GLN A 213 0.71 -25.39 -22.97
CA GLN A 213 1.07 -26.61 -23.70
C GLN A 213 0.54 -27.84 -22.98
N VAL A 214 -0.01 -28.77 -23.76
CA VAL A 214 -0.43 -30.08 -23.28
C VAL A 214 0.49 -31.14 -23.89
N PHE A 215 0.99 -32.04 -23.06
CA PHE A 215 1.79 -33.18 -23.45
C PHE A 215 1.04 -34.47 -23.10
N ALA A 216 1.11 -35.46 -23.99
CA ALA A 216 0.58 -36.80 -23.71
C ALA A 216 1.72 -37.73 -23.30
N ASN A 217 1.43 -38.69 -22.42
CA ASN A 217 2.32 -39.81 -22.08
C ASN A 217 3.73 -39.39 -21.59
N VAL A 218 3.80 -38.45 -20.66
CA VAL A 218 5.07 -37.93 -20.11
C VAL A 218 5.21 -38.31 -18.64
N LEU A 219 6.39 -38.73 -18.18
CA LEU A 219 6.64 -39.14 -16.78
C LEU A 219 5.65 -40.22 -16.26
N LYS A 220 5.17 -41.11 -17.14
CA LYS A 220 4.11 -42.11 -16.87
C LYS A 220 2.72 -41.51 -16.55
N ALA A 221 2.56 -40.20 -16.62
CA ALA A 221 1.27 -39.53 -16.60
C ALA A 221 0.61 -39.68 -17.98
N SER A 222 -0.72 -39.82 -18.01
CA SER A 222 -1.50 -39.81 -19.26
C SER A 222 -1.43 -38.44 -19.93
N GLN A 223 -1.46 -37.37 -19.12
CA GLN A 223 -1.36 -35.98 -19.57
C GLN A 223 -0.48 -35.13 -18.64
N ALA A 224 0.23 -34.17 -19.23
CA ALA A 224 0.79 -33.02 -18.52
C ALA A 224 0.28 -31.73 -19.15
N VAL A 225 -0.09 -30.77 -18.32
CA VAL A 225 -0.40 -29.41 -18.73
C VAL A 225 0.64 -28.48 -18.12
N LEU A 226 1.25 -27.64 -18.96
CA LEU A 226 2.19 -26.60 -18.55
C LEU A 226 1.66 -25.24 -19.03
N LEU A 227 1.60 -24.29 -18.11
CA LEU A 227 1.27 -22.89 -18.36
C LEU A 227 2.46 -22.03 -17.93
N VAL A 228 2.83 -21.09 -18.78
CA VAL A 228 3.82 -20.05 -18.48
C VAL A 228 3.20 -18.70 -18.80
N GLU A 229 3.19 -17.79 -17.84
CA GLU A 229 2.75 -16.41 -18.00
C GLU A 229 3.91 -15.48 -17.69
N ALA A 230 4.09 -14.43 -18.48
CA ALA A 230 5.05 -13.37 -18.22
C ALA A 230 4.35 -12.02 -18.36
N GLY A 231 4.52 -11.18 -17.36
CA GLY A 231 3.90 -9.86 -17.30
C GLY A 231 4.90 -8.78 -16.96
N GLY A 232 4.61 -7.53 -17.35
CA GLY A 232 5.47 -6.40 -17.05
C GLY A 232 4.79 -5.04 -17.15
N ASP A 233 5.23 -4.13 -16.28
CA ASP A 233 4.84 -2.73 -16.24
C ASP A 233 5.98 -1.84 -16.74
N TYR A 234 5.67 -0.88 -17.60
CA TYR A 234 6.62 0.13 -18.07
C TYR A 234 6.06 1.55 -17.95
N VAL A 235 6.79 2.42 -17.26
CA VAL A 235 6.45 3.82 -17.01
C VAL A 235 7.57 4.72 -17.58
N PRO A 236 7.50 5.13 -18.85
CA PRO A 236 8.60 5.83 -19.53
C PRO A 236 8.98 7.16 -18.86
N GLY A 237 8.00 7.87 -18.33
CA GLY A 237 8.16 9.19 -17.71
C GLY A 237 8.39 9.16 -16.20
N LEU A 238 8.75 8.02 -15.61
CA LEU A 238 9.03 7.96 -14.17
C LEU A 238 10.31 8.75 -13.85
N GLU A 239 10.23 9.62 -12.83
CA GLU A 239 11.36 10.39 -12.32
C GLU A 239 12.48 9.50 -11.78
N ASP A 240 13.69 10.07 -11.70
CA ASP A 240 14.78 9.41 -11.00
C ASP A 240 14.58 9.51 -9.49
N ARG A 241 14.90 8.41 -8.80
CA ARG A 241 14.66 8.26 -7.35
C ARG A 241 15.68 9.02 -6.50
N LEU A 242 16.84 9.38 -7.06
CA LEU A 242 17.98 9.91 -6.33
C LEU A 242 18.46 11.29 -6.83
N SER A 243 17.96 11.74 -7.97
CA SER A 243 18.38 12.99 -8.61
C SER A 243 17.23 13.72 -9.29
N GLY A 244 17.32 15.05 -9.36
CA GLY A 244 16.24 15.89 -9.89
C GLY A 244 15.07 16.05 -8.91
N GLY A 245 13.86 16.19 -9.43
CA GLY A 245 12.68 16.50 -8.60
C GLY A 245 12.68 17.94 -8.04
N PRO A 246 11.67 18.31 -7.24
CA PRO A 246 11.46 19.68 -6.75
C PRO A 246 12.65 20.30 -6.01
N VAL A 247 13.43 19.48 -5.31
CA VAL A 247 14.58 19.94 -4.49
C VAL A 247 15.93 19.34 -4.92
N GLY A 248 15.98 18.64 -6.05
CA GLY A 248 17.22 18.02 -6.54
C GLY A 248 17.62 16.70 -5.88
N LEU A 249 16.77 16.11 -5.04
CA LEU A 249 17.04 14.90 -4.25
C LEU A 249 16.32 13.64 -4.79
N GLY A 250 15.76 13.73 -6.00
CA GLY A 250 14.94 12.67 -6.59
C GLY A 250 13.46 12.78 -6.23
N LEU A 251 12.64 12.01 -6.92
CA LEU A 251 11.20 11.88 -6.64
C LEU A 251 10.84 10.40 -6.60
N ARG A 252 10.41 9.93 -5.43
CA ARG A 252 10.06 8.53 -5.19
C ARG A 252 8.55 8.35 -5.21
N TYR A 253 8.14 7.22 -5.76
CA TYR A 253 6.76 6.75 -5.78
C TYR A 253 6.59 5.65 -4.75
N ASP A 254 5.40 5.57 -4.19
CA ASP A 254 5.04 4.64 -3.13
C ASP A 254 5.29 3.18 -3.55
N GLY A 255 5.76 2.38 -2.59
CA GLY A 255 6.19 1.01 -2.78
C GLY A 255 5.85 0.13 -1.56
N PRO A 256 5.61 -1.18 -1.73
CA PRO A 256 5.33 -2.05 -0.60
C PRO A 256 6.48 -2.08 0.42
N GLY A 257 6.16 -1.79 1.69
CA GLY A 257 7.11 -1.89 2.79
C GLY A 257 8.11 -0.73 2.91
N THR A 258 7.97 0.37 2.14
CA THR A 258 8.80 1.57 2.27
C THR A 258 8.28 2.49 3.37
N ASN A 259 8.50 2.14 4.64
CA ASN A 259 7.92 2.87 5.79
C ASN A 259 8.85 3.98 6.33
N LEU A 260 10.04 4.14 5.76
CA LEU A 260 11.01 5.17 6.13
C LEU A 260 11.32 6.06 4.93
N SER A 261 11.98 7.20 5.19
CA SER A 261 12.46 8.06 4.10
C SER A 261 13.43 7.31 3.21
N GLY A 262 13.37 7.54 1.90
CA GLY A 262 14.45 7.18 0.98
C GLY A 262 15.61 8.17 0.96
N ASN A 263 15.55 9.25 1.73
CA ASN A 263 16.63 10.24 1.85
C ASN A 263 17.46 9.99 3.12
N PRO A 264 18.76 9.69 3.01
CA PRO A 264 19.68 9.53 4.15
C PRO A 264 19.70 10.70 5.13
N ASN A 265 19.46 11.92 4.65
CA ASN A 265 19.37 13.10 5.51
C ASN A 265 18.12 13.05 6.40
N LEU A 266 17.05 12.37 6.01
CA LEU A 266 15.85 12.23 6.83
C LEU A 266 15.81 10.94 7.65
N GLY A 267 16.92 10.19 7.67
CA GLY A 267 17.13 9.12 8.63
C GLY A 267 17.35 9.65 10.04
N GLY A 268 17.37 8.76 11.04
CA GLY A 268 17.75 9.15 12.40
C GLY A 268 16.60 9.39 13.37
N TYR A 269 15.40 8.84 13.11
CA TYR A 269 14.33 8.84 14.11
C TYR A 269 14.75 8.07 15.37
N PRO A 270 14.34 8.46 16.58
CA PRO A 270 14.73 7.78 17.81
C PRO A 270 14.48 6.27 17.79
N GLU A 271 13.42 5.84 17.11
CA GLU A 271 13.04 4.45 16.89
C GLU A 271 13.89 3.76 15.82
N PHE A 272 14.41 4.52 14.84
CA PHE A 272 15.14 4.05 13.66
C PHE A 272 16.38 4.94 13.38
N PRO A 273 17.38 4.96 14.29
CA PRO A 273 18.41 6.00 14.34
C PRO A 273 19.43 5.97 13.19
N SER A 274 19.44 4.93 12.36
CA SER A 274 20.33 4.77 11.21
C SER A 274 19.65 4.22 9.97
N GLN A 275 18.32 4.10 9.98
CA GLN A 275 17.59 3.43 8.92
C GLN A 275 16.90 4.44 8.01
N VAL A 276 17.03 4.17 6.72
CA VAL A 276 16.33 4.79 5.59
C VAL A 276 16.05 3.69 4.59
N GLU A 277 15.03 3.87 3.77
CA GLU A 277 14.77 2.92 2.69
C GLU A 277 15.83 3.10 1.60
N PRO A 278 16.44 2.02 1.10
CA PRO A 278 17.32 2.11 -0.04
C PRO A 278 16.53 2.52 -1.28
N GLY A 279 17.15 3.28 -2.18
CA GLY A 279 16.52 3.69 -3.43
C GLY A 279 15.93 2.51 -4.22
N SER A 280 16.51 1.32 -4.12
CA SER A 280 16.03 0.08 -4.77
C SER A 280 14.68 -0.43 -4.27
N ALA A 281 14.17 0.05 -3.14
CA ALA A 281 12.86 -0.33 -2.61
C ALA A 281 11.69 0.40 -3.31
N PHE A 282 11.95 1.56 -3.90
CA PHE A 282 10.94 2.38 -4.57
C PHE A 282 10.70 1.94 -6.02
N ALA A 283 9.64 2.49 -6.61
CA ALA A 283 9.22 2.15 -7.98
C ALA A 283 10.31 2.34 -9.04
N THR A 284 10.35 1.44 -10.02
CA THR A 284 11.26 1.49 -11.16
C THR A 284 10.52 1.74 -12.46
N LYS A 285 11.23 2.26 -13.48
CA LYS A 285 10.67 2.51 -14.82
C LYS A 285 10.11 1.24 -15.46
N PHE A 286 10.73 0.11 -15.20
CA PHE A 286 10.30 -1.20 -15.69
C PHE A 286 10.29 -2.17 -14.52
N ALA A 287 9.24 -2.99 -14.43
CA ALA A 287 9.12 -4.06 -13.48
C ALA A 287 8.42 -5.25 -14.15
N TRP A 288 8.87 -6.47 -13.90
CA TRP A 288 8.34 -7.66 -14.56
C TRP A 288 8.47 -8.91 -13.71
N GLY A 289 7.67 -9.91 -14.04
CA GLY A 289 7.64 -11.19 -13.39
C GLY A 289 7.02 -12.27 -14.28
N TYR A 290 6.97 -13.48 -13.76
CA TYR A 290 6.42 -14.62 -14.47
C TYR A 290 5.80 -15.63 -13.51
N VAL A 291 4.83 -16.38 -14.04
CA VAL A 291 4.18 -17.51 -13.38
C VAL A 291 4.41 -18.76 -14.23
N ILE A 292 4.76 -19.86 -13.59
CA ILE A 292 4.82 -21.19 -14.20
C ILE A 292 3.87 -22.07 -13.39
N SER A 293 2.89 -22.67 -14.04
CA SER A 293 1.98 -23.62 -13.41
C SER A 293 1.97 -24.92 -14.19
N GLY A 294 2.00 -26.04 -13.48
CA GLY A 294 2.02 -27.35 -14.10
C GLY A 294 1.18 -28.35 -13.34
N ARG A 295 0.59 -29.30 -14.06
CA ARG A 295 -0.18 -30.41 -13.52
C ARG A 295 0.08 -31.67 -14.33
N LEU A 296 0.24 -32.79 -13.64
CA LEU A 296 0.27 -34.12 -14.24
C LEU A 296 -1.04 -34.84 -13.93
N GLU A 297 -1.44 -35.76 -14.81
CA GLU A 297 -2.61 -36.61 -14.61
C GLU A 297 -2.18 -38.08 -14.63
N TYR A 298 -2.35 -38.75 -13.49
CA TYR A 298 -2.16 -40.19 -13.38
C TYR A 298 -3.50 -40.86 -13.15
N ASP A 299 -3.97 -41.59 -14.15
CA ASP A 299 -5.26 -42.25 -14.09
C ASP A 299 -5.15 -43.62 -13.42
N GLY A 300 -6.16 -43.95 -12.60
CA GLY A 300 -6.32 -45.28 -12.01
C GLY A 300 -5.14 -45.77 -11.16
N VAL A 301 -4.47 -44.86 -10.45
CA VAL A 301 -3.29 -45.20 -9.63
C VAL A 301 -3.66 -46.13 -8.48
N ILE A 302 -4.84 -45.91 -7.88
CA ILE A 302 -5.36 -46.72 -6.79
C ILE A 302 -6.84 -47.01 -7.08
N GLY A 303 -7.12 -48.11 -7.79
CA GLY A 303 -8.47 -48.42 -8.25
C GLY A 303 -8.99 -47.33 -9.18
N ASP A 304 -10.13 -46.72 -8.85
CA ASP A 304 -10.74 -45.65 -9.66
C ASP A 304 -10.21 -44.24 -9.31
N TRP A 305 -9.21 -44.14 -8.43
CA TRP A 305 -8.64 -42.86 -8.04
C TRP A 305 -7.58 -42.40 -9.04
N ASN A 306 -7.78 -41.19 -9.54
CA ASN A 306 -6.81 -40.45 -10.32
C ASN A 306 -6.04 -39.52 -9.39
N LEU A 307 -4.73 -39.41 -9.60
CA LEU A 307 -3.85 -38.52 -8.85
C LEU A 307 -3.31 -37.42 -9.77
N LEU A 308 -3.44 -36.18 -9.32
CA LEU A 308 -3.09 -34.99 -10.07
C LEU A 308 -2.15 -34.13 -9.25
N PRO A 309 -0.84 -34.46 -9.20
CA PRO A 309 0.13 -33.59 -8.58
C PRO A 309 0.24 -32.31 -9.42
N HIS A 310 0.26 -31.17 -8.73
CA HIS A 310 0.33 -29.85 -9.33
C HIS A 310 1.33 -28.96 -8.61
N PHE A 311 1.85 -27.99 -9.35
CA PHE A 311 2.71 -26.96 -8.81
C PHE A 311 2.42 -25.62 -9.47
N THR A 312 2.73 -24.54 -8.76
CA THR A 312 2.77 -23.19 -9.31
C THR A 312 3.97 -22.46 -8.71
N TRP A 313 4.72 -21.77 -9.55
CA TRP A 313 5.83 -20.91 -9.18
C TRP A 313 5.54 -19.52 -9.73
N THR A 314 5.59 -18.51 -8.88
CA THR A 314 5.49 -17.10 -9.27
C THR A 314 6.74 -16.39 -8.82
N GLN A 315 7.33 -15.58 -9.69
CA GLN A 315 8.47 -14.74 -9.33
C GLN A 315 8.37 -13.36 -9.97
N ASP A 316 8.50 -12.35 -9.13
CA ASP A 316 8.73 -10.97 -9.53
C ASP A 316 10.23 -10.83 -9.80
N ALA A 317 10.61 -10.92 -11.07
CA ALA A 317 12.00 -11.10 -11.47
C ALA A 317 12.85 -9.85 -11.20
N SER A 318 12.34 -8.67 -11.56
CA SER A 318 13.07 -7.43 -11.36
C SER A 318 12.16 -6.20 -11.38
N GLY A 319 12.54 -5.19 -10.63
CA GLY A 319 11.86 -3.90 -10.57
C GLY A 319 10.65 -3.91 -9.61
N ASN A 320 10.20 -2.72 -9.24
CA ASN A 320 9.03 -2.51 -8.40
C ASN A 320 8.01 -1.69 -9.18
N SER A 321 6.77 -2.19 -9.28
CA SER A 321 5.68 -1.43 -9.88
C SER A 321 5.29 -0.27 -8.96
N PRO A 322 5.02 0.92 -9.51
CA PRO A 322 4.57 2.06 -8.71
C PRO A 322 3.17 1.85 -8.12
N GLY A 323 2.94 2.39 -6.93
CA GLY A 323 1.62 2.46 -6.32
C GLY A 323 0.68 3.51 -6.97
N PRO A 324 -0.63 3.45 -6.68
CA PRO A 324 -1.29 2.45 -5.85
C PRO A 324 -1.50 1.12 -6.59
N GLY A 325 -1.39 -0.01 -5.87
CA GLY A 325 -1.70 -1.34 -6.41
C GLY A 325 -0.64 -1.95 -7.35
N GLY A 326 0.64 -1.62 -7.16
CA GLY A 326 1.74 -2.15 -7.96
C GLY A 326 1.78 -3.69 -7.95
N ALA A 327 1.98 -4.30 -9.13
CA ALA A 327 1.97 -5.74 -9.32
C ALA A 327 3.26 -6.42 -8.85
N PHE A 328 4.43 -5.85 -9.17
CA PHE A 328 5.72 -6.50 -8.98
C PHE A 328 6.52 -5.90 -7.82
N VAL A 329 7.16 -6.76 -7.02
CA VAL A 329 8.15 -6.41 -5.99
C VAL A 329 9.42 -7.21 -6.24
N SER A 330 10.51 -6.53 -6.56
CA SER A 330 11.75 -7.14 -7.06
C SER A 330 12.26 -8.28 -6.16
N GLY A 331 12.31 -9.49 -6.71
CA GLY A 331 12.81 -10.69 -6.04
C GLY A 331 11.80 -11.40 -5.13
N ARG A 332 10.54 -10.96 -5.08
CA ARG A 332 9.45 -11.68 -4.39
C ARG A 332 9.10 -12.94 -5.18
N TYR A 333 8.85 -14.03 -4.49
CA TYR A 333 8.34 -15.26 -5.09
C TYR A 333 7.27 -15.92 -4.23
N ALA A 334 6.47 -16.77 -4.87
CA ALA A 334 5.55 -17.70 -4.23
C ALA A 334 5.66 -19.06 -4.91
N SER A 335 5.60 -20.12 -4.13
CA SER A 335 5.54 -21.49 -4.64
C SER A 335 4.39 -22.25 -4.01
N THR A 336 3.64 -22.96 -4.82
CA THR A 336 2.58 -23.87 -4.38
C THR A 336 2.89 -25.24 -4.92
N VAL A 337 2.81 -26.26 -4.07
CA VAL A 337 2.83 -27.66 -4.47
C VAL A 337 1.63 -28.35 -3.84
N GLY A 338 0.99 -29.24 -4.59
CA GLY A 338 -0.18 -29.93 -4.10
C GLY A 338 -0.45 -31.22 -4.82
N LEU A 339 -1.41 -31.96 -4.27
CA LEU A 339 -1.91 -33.20 -4.82
C LEU A 339 -3.43 -33.16 -4.77
N THR A 340 -4.04 -33.28 -5.94
CA THR A 340 -5.46 -33.55 -6.03
C THR A 340 -5.68 -35.04 -6.26
N ALA A 341 -6.58 -35.66 -5.51
CA ALA A 341 -7.08 -37.01 -5.74
C ALA A 341 -8.55 -36.91 -6.17
N SER A 342 -8.90 -37.48 -7.32
CA SER A 342 -10.27 -37.48 -7.84
C SER A 342 -10.75 -38.89 -8.14
N VAL A 343 -12.03 -39.17 -7.91
CA VAL A 343 -12.65 -40.45 -8.25
C VAL A 343 -13.97 -40.23 -8.96
N ARG A 344 -14.08 -40.76 -10.19
CA ARG A 344 -15.27 -40.72 -11.05
C ARG A 344 -15.88 -39.32 -11.21
N GLN A 345 -15.07 -38.26 -11.10
CA GLN A 345 -15.52 -36.84 -11.09
C GLN A 345 -16.62 -36.54 -10.04
N ARG A 346 -16.77 -37.42 -9.04
CA ARG A 346 -17.79 -37.32 -8.00
C ARG A 346 -17.20 -36.76 -6.71
N TRP A 347 -15.97 -37.15 -6.39
CA TRP A 347 -15.21 -36.64 -5.27
C TRP A 347 -13.88 -36.08 -5.77
N ASP A 348 -13.56 -34.85 -5.37
CA ASP A 348 -12.23 -34.27 -5.51
C ASP A 348 -11.71 -33.88 -4.13
N LEU A 349 -10.53 -34.37 -3.78
CA LEU A 349 -9.80 -34.05 -2.56
C LEU A 349 -8.51 -33.35 -2.95
N ASP A 350 -8.26 -32.14 -2.48
CA ASP A 350 -7.01 -31.42 -2.73
C ASP A 350 -6.33 -31.07 -1.42
N VAL A 351 -5.02 -31.27 -1.36
CA VAL A 351 -4.16 -30.72 -0.32
C VAL A 351 -2.99 -30.01 -0.99
N SER A 352 -2.71 -28.79 -0.57
CA SER A 352 -1.63 -27.97 -1.11
C SER A 352 -0.92 -27.17 -0.01
N TYR A 353 0.36 -26.91 -0.24
CA TYR A 353 1.18 -26.03 0.58
C TYR A 353 1.66 -24.87 -0.28
N THR A 354 1.46 -23.64 0.21
CA THR A 354 1.95 -22.42 -0.42
C THR A 354 3.00 -21.77 0.47
N ASN A 355 4.17 -21.51 -0.10
CA ASN A 355 5.26 -20.78 0.50
C ASN A 355 5.43 -19.42 -0.19
N TYR A 356 5.60 -18.37 0.62
CA TYR A 356 5.99 -17.05 0.16
C TYR A 356 7.44 -16.77 0.59
N GLY A 357 8.20 -16.11 -0.28
CA GLY A 357 9.60 -15.84 -0.03
C GLY A 357 10.15 -14.67 -0.85
N GLY A 358 11.41 -14.30 -0.58
CA GLY A 358 12.11 -13.26 -1.33
C GLY A 358 11.68 -11.83 -0.96
N ALA A 359 12.38 -10.85 -1.54
CA ALA A 359 12.22 -9.39 -1.32
C ALA A 359 12.21 -8.89 0.14
N GLY A 360 12.61 -9.72 1.12
CA GLY A 360 12.83 -9.31 2.51
C GLY A 360 11.62 -8.61 3.12
N GLN A 361 11.84 -7.44 3.72
CA GLN A 361 10.78 -6.65 4.36
C GLN A 361 9.75 -6.06 3.39
N TYR A 362 10.10 -5.94 2.10
CA TYR A 362 9.21 -5.40 1.06
C TYR A 362 8.18 -6.43 0.59
N ASN A 363 8.41 -7.72 0.89
CA ASN A 363 7.42 -8.76 0.72
C ASN A 363 6.53 -8.89 1.96
N LEU A 364 5.40 -8.18 1.95
CA LEU A 364 4.41 -8.22 3.04
C LEU A 364 3.67 -9.58 3.19
N LEU A 365 3.96 -10.54 2.30
CA LEU A 365 3.45 -11.91 2.35
C LEU A 365 4.50 -12.92 2.86
N ASN A 366 5.75 -12.51 3.07
CA ASN A 366 6.89 -13.40 3.34
C ASN A 366 6.67 -14.37 4.52
N ASP A 367 5.85 -13.99 5.51
CA ASP A 367 5.53 -14.78 6.69
C ASP A 367 4.14 -15.44 6.65
N ARG A 368 3.46 -15.43 5.49
CA ARG A 368 2.07 -15.88 5.33
C ARG A 368 1.94 -17.23 4.63
N SER A 369 2.93 -18.10 4.74
CA SER A 369 2.86 -19.46 4.18
C SER A 369 1.74 -20.27 4.84
N PHE A 370 1.04 -21.11 4.08
CA PHE A 370 -0.12 -21.85 4.59
C PHE A 370 -0.32 -23.20 3.89
N VAL A 371 -1.03 -24.09 4.56
CA VAL A 371 -1.58 -25.33 3.98
C VAL A 371 -3.07 -25.11 3.71
N ALA A 372 -3.53 -25.51 2.53
CA ALA A 372 -4.94 -25.55 2.19
C ALA A 372 -5.38 -26.99 1.92
N ALA A 373 -6.63 -27.28 2.28
CA ALA A 373 -7.28 -28.53 1.93
C ALA A 373 -8.70 -28.24 1.45
N SER A 374 -9.15 -28.93 0.41
CA SER A 374 -10.51 -28.79 -0.11
C SER A 374 -11.13 -30.14 -0.47
N ILE A 375 -12.44 -30.24 -0.30
CA ILE A 375 -13.24 -31.42 -0.65
C ILE A 375 -14.40 -30.92 -1.51
N LYS A 376 -14.56 -31.50 -2.69
CA LYS A 376 -15.70 -31.23 -3.59
C LYS A 376 -16.47 -32.53 -3.83
N PHE A 377 -17.78 -32.40 -3.85
CA PHE A 377 -18.70 -33.49 -4.15
C PHE A 377 -19.71 -33.05 -5.21
N SER A 378 -19.87 -33.83 -6.28
CA SER A 378 -20.84 -33.61 -7.35
C SER A 378 -21.96 -34.67 -7.30
N PHE A 379 -23.20 -34.25 -7.51
CA PHE A 379 -24.41 -35.10 -7.40
C PHE A 379 -24.97 -35.52 -8.75
#